data_AF-A0A942G795-F1
#
_entry.id   AF-A0A942G795-F1
#
_cell.length_a   1.000
_cell.length_b   1.000
_cell.length_c   1.000
_cell.angle_alpha   90.00
_cell.angle_beta   90.00
_cell.angle_gamma   90.00
#
_symmetry.space_group_name_H-M   'P 1'
#
loop_
_entity.id
_entity.type
_entity.pdbx_description
1 polymer ?
#
loop_
_entity_poly.entity_id
_entity_poly.type
_entity_poly.pdbx_seq_one_letter_code
_entity_poly.pdbx_strand_id
1 'polypeptide(L)'
;MDITEELFREHHLFSREDVLRVLELFIAHEKANEDPVYPLGVVSNRVKLCEKFYAAVKKCKLPVLTELWWFYEYDFLENRMELNLCQASDIEVEGGEISTMTATVEHTLISVECDYLTVEQYASMLGVEPVTVRQWIRRGKLRRAKKTGRDWLIPSTEDKPGRGYTSVLYIVEGDARIDSEEFPLLAASNRISIMQDQDKKSRFICYLNNDKTKFHSELELTRSEVERLEHTIIESGKVRIGGHIQYFPHVIRDTD
;
A
#
# COMPACT_ATOMS: atom_id res chain seq x y z
N MET A 1 10.25 -22.12 26.89
CA MET A 1 10.14 -21.06 25.87
C MET A 1 10.27 -19.75 26.62
N ASP A 2 11.10 -18.83 26.15
CA ASP A 2 11.19 -17.48 26.74
C ASP A 2 9.85 -16.76 26.53
N ILE A 3 9.41 -15.90 27.46
CA ILE A 3 8.13 -15.18 27.36
C ILE A 3 8.08 -14.34 26.08
N THR A 4 9.22 -13.78 25.68
CA THR A 4 9.40 -13.06 24.40
C THR A 4 9.11 -13.95 23.20
N GLU A 5 9.60 -15.19 23.21
CA GLU A 5 9.38 -16.14 22.13
C GLU A 5 7.93 -16.60 22.07
N GLU A 6 7.30 -16.82 23.22
CA GLU A 6 5.88 -17.18 23.33
C GLU A 6 5.00 -16.08 22.73
N LEU A 7 5.14 -14.85 23.20
CA LEU A 7 4.39 -13.69 22.68
C LEU A 7 4.64 -13.47 21.19
N PHE A 8 5.88 -13.62 20.73
CA PHE A 8 6.18 -13.49 19.30
C PHE A 8 5.47 -14.55 18.47
N ARG A 9 5.47 -15.81 18.93
CA ARG A 9 4.80 -16.92 18.25
C ARG A 9 3.29 -16.78 18.26
N GLU A 10 2.73 -16.10 19.26
CA GLU A 10 1.30 -15.79 19.38
C GLU A 10 0.82 -14.65 18.47
N HIS A 11 1.71 -13.89 17.82
CA HIS A 11 1.32 -12.71 17.06
C HIS A 11 1.75 -12.72 15.58
N HIS A 12 2.50 -13.74 15.15
CA HIS A 12 3.07 -13.79 13.80
C HIS A 12 2.73 -15.10 13.07
N LEU A 13 2.97 -15.12 11.76
CA LEU A 13 2.64 -16.24 10.89
C LEU A 13 3.91 -17.07 10.63
N PHE A 14 3.89 -18.37 10.90
CA PHE A 14 5.08 -19.22 10.79
C PHE A 14 4.98 -20.30 9.73
N SER A 15 3.76 -20.59 9.29
CA SER A 15 3.48 -21.60 8.29
C SER A 15 2.59 -21.06 7.17
N ARG A 16 2.56 -21.79 6.06
CA ARG A 16 1.62 -21.52 4.98
C ARG A 16 0.18 -21.61 5.47
N GLU A 17 -0.11 -22.55 6.37
CA GLU A 17 -1.43 -22.77 6.95
C GLU A 17 -1.89 -21.58 7.80
N ASP A 18 -0.98 -20.92 8.54
CA ASP A 18 -1.29 -19.68 9.27
C ASP A 18 -1.66 -18.54 8.32
N VAL A 19 -0.86 -18.35 7.26
CA VAL A 19 -1.12 -17.34 6.23
C VAL A 19 -2.48 -17.58 5.57
N LEU A 20 -2.77 -18.82 5.17
CA LEU A 20 -4.06 -19.15 4.53
C LEU A 20 -5.25 -18.88 5.46
N ARG A 21 -5.13 -19.20 6.75
CA ARG A 21 -6.18 -18.97 7.75
C ARG A 21 -6.50 -17.49 7.91
N VAL A 22 -5.48 -16.64 8.04
CA VAL A 22 -5.69 -15.19 8.17
C VAL A 22 -6.25 -14.59 6.87
N LEU A 23 -5.79 -15.06 5.71
CA LEU A 23 -6.33 -14.61 4.41
C LEU A 23 -7.80 -14.98 4.24
N GLU A 24 -8.25 -16.15 4.71
CA GLU A 24 -9.67 -16.52 4.67
C GLU A 24 -10.54 -15.54 5.45
N LEU A 25 -10.07 -15.13 6.64
CA LEU A 25 -10.76 -14.15 7.47
C LEU A 25 -10.73 -12.75 6.87
N PHE A 26 -9.62 -12.37 6.24
CA PHE A 26 -9.55 -11.11 5.52
C PHE A 26 -10.50 -11.08 4.32
N ILE A 27 -10.57 -12.17 3.54
CA ILE A 27 -11.53 -12.31 2.44
C ILE A 27 -12.98 -12.22 2.96
N ALA A 28 -13.28 -12.85 4.08
CA ALA A 28 -14.60 -12.79 4.71
C ALA A 28 -14.93 -11.35 5.14
N HIS A 29 -13.99 -10.66 5.77
CA HIS A 29 -14.13 -9.25 6.16
C HIS A 29 -14.39 -8.33 4.96
N GLU A 30 -13.59 -8.45 3.90
CA GLU A 30 -13.78 -7.69 2.66
C GLU A 30 -15.14 -7.99 2.00
N LYS A 31 -15.61 -9.24 2.05
CA LYS A 31 -16.94 -9.62 1.54
C LYS A 31 -18.08 -9.06 2.38
N ALA A 32 -17.91 -9.03 3.70
CA ALA A 32 -18.93 -8.55 4.62
C ALA A 32 -19.21 -7.05 4.42
N ASN A 33 -18.17 -6.26 4.09
CA ASN A 33 -18.28 -4.83 3.78
C ASN A 33 -19.13 -4.08 4.82
N GLU A 34 -18.92 -4.41 6.10
CA GLU A 34 -19.78 -4.01 7.22
C GLU A 34 -19.81 -2.49 7.42
N ASP A 35 -18.71 -1.81 7.08
CA ASP A 35 -18.66 -0.38 6.87
C ASP A 35 -18.45 -0.12 5.37
N PRO A 36 -19.49 0.29 4.61
CA PRO A 36 -19.44 0.43 3.16
C PRO A 36 -18.65 1.69 2.75
N VAL A 37 -17.35 1.66 3.02
CA VAL A 37 -16.38 2.69 2.61
C VAL A 37 -16.24 2.68 1.08
N TYR A 38 -16.28 1.50 0.46
CA TYR A 38 -16.02 1.31 -0.96
C TYR A 38 -17.29 1.01 -1.79
N PRO A 39 -17.36 1.46 -3.05
CA PRO A 39 -18.37 1.03 -4.01
C PRO A 39 -18.31 -0.49 -4.24
N LEU A 40 -19.46 -1.13 -4.46
CA LEU A 40 -19.56 -2.59 -4.66
C LEU A 40 -18.62 -3.14 -5.75
N GLY A 41 -18.42 -2.39 -6.84
CA GLY A 41 -17.48 -2.79 -7.90
C GLY A 41 -16.03 -2.86 -7.41
N VAL A 42 -15.62 -1.91 -6.57
CA VAL A 42 -14.29 -1.89 -5.94
C VAL A 42 -14.15 -3.03 -4.95
N VAL A 43 -15.14 -3.24 -4.08
CA VAL A 43 -15.16 -4.37 -3.11
C VAL A 43 -15.01 -5.71 -3.84
N SER A 44 -15.77 -5.93 -4.92
CA SER A 44 -15.68 -7.16 -5.71
C SER A 44 -14.27 -7.38 -6.29
N ASN A 45 -13.62 -6.31 -6.77
CA ASN A 45 -12.25 -6.40 -7.29
C ASN A 45 -11.20 -6.61 -6.20
N ARG A 46 -11.37 -6.04 -5.02
CA ARG A 46 -10.51 -6.28 -3.85
C ARG A 46 -10.59 -7.73 -3.40
N VAL A 47 -11.82 -8.27 -3.26
CA VAL A 47 -12.05 -9.69 -2.96
C VAL A 47 -11.40 -10.58 -4.03
N LYS A 48 -11.57 -10.26 -5.32
CA LYS A 48 -10.95 -11.00 -6.41
C LYS A 48 -9.42 -11.01 -6.31
N LEU A 49 -8.79 -9.90 -5.93
CA LEU A 49 -7.35 -9.84 -5.68
C LEU A 49 -6.96 -10.76 -4.52
N CYS A 50 -7.67 -10.69 -3.39
CA CYS A 50 -7.43 -11.56 -2.23
C CYS A 50 -7.57 -13.05 -2.58
N GLU A 51 -8.59 -13.43 -3.36
CA GLU A 51 -8.80 -14.82 -3.80
C GLU A 51 -7.70 -15.29 -4.76
N LYS A 52 -7.23 -14.43 -5.67
CA LYS A 52 -6.07 -14.72 -6.54
C LYS A 52 -4.81 -14.95 -5.69
N PHE A 53 -4.56 -14.08 -4.71
CA PHE A 53 -3.42 -14.17 -3.81
C PHE A 53 -3.47 -15.45 -2.94
N TYR A 54 -4.62 -15.73 -2.32
CA TYR A 54 -4.87 -16.97 -1.57
C TYR A 54 -4.57 -18.21 -2.43
N ALA A 55 -5.05 -18.24 -3.68
CA ALA A 55 -4.79 -19.35 -4.59
C ALA A 55 -3.29 -19.51 -4.94
N ALA A 56 -2.54 -18.40 -5.00
CA ALA A 56 -1.09 -18.42 -5.21
C ALA A 56 -0.36 -18.99 -3.97
N VAL A 57 -0.70 -18.50 -2.77
CA VAL A 57 -0.15 -19.01 -1.49
C VAL A 57 -0.46 -20.50 -1.33
N LYS A 58 -1.68 -20.94 -1.65
CA LYS A 58 -2.08 -22.34 -1.52
C LYS A 58 -1.24 -23.29 -2.38
N LYS A 59 -0.79 -22.83 -3.55
CA LYS A 59 0.03 -23.62 -4.49
C LYS A 59 1.52 -23.56 -4.19
N CYS A 60 1.97 -22.58 -3.41
CA CYS A 60 3.38 -22.39 -3.12
C CYS A 60 3.89 -23.38 -2.07
N LYS A 61 5.21 -23.59 -2.07
CA LYS A 61 5.95 -24.21 -0.99
C LYS A 61 6.72 -23.11 -0.28
N LEU A 62 6.32 -22.79 0.94
CA LEU A 62 7.06 -21.84 1.76
C LEU A 62 8.26 -22.53 2.41
N PRO A 63 9.36 -21.81 2.66
CA PRO A 63 10.45 -22.30 3.50
C PRO A 63 9.94 -22.79 4.87
N VAL A 64 10.63 -23.73 5.50
CA VAL A 64 10.34 -24.05 6.90
C VAL A 64 11.16 -23.10 7.76
N LEU A 65 10.48 -22.32 8.61
CA LEU A 65 11.14 -21.39 9.52
C LEU A 65 11.67 -22.18 10.72
N THR A 66 13.00 -22.30 10.82
CA THR A 66 13.68 -23.04 11.90
C THR A 66 14.46 -22.13 12.85
N GLU A 67 14.81 -20.94 12.37
CA GLU A 67 15.49 -19.91 13.15
C GLU A 67 14.46 -19.02 13.87
N LEU A 68 14.84 -18.50 15.04
CA LEU A 68 14.03 -17.55 15.79
C LEU A 68 13.87 -16.24 15.02
N TRP A 69 12.76 -15.54 15.30
CA TRP A 69 12.47 -14.20 14.79
C TRP A 69 12.22 -14.10 13.29
N TRP A 70 12.17 -15.23 12.58
CA TRP A 70 11.67 -15.28 11.22
C TRP A 70 10.16 -15.50 11.21
N PHE A 71 9.47 -14.80 10.34
CA PHE A 71 8.03 -14.91 10.18
C PHE A 71 7.58 -14.52 8.77
N TYR A 72 6.34 -14.86 8.44
CA TYR A 72 5.66 -14.42 7.23
C TYR A 72 4.77 -13.22 7.53
N GLU A 73 4.78 -12.27 6.61
CA GLU A 73 3.89 -11.11 6.60
C GLU A 73 3.23 -11.00 5.24
N TYR A 74 1.97 -10.57 5.19
CA TYR A 74 1.34 -10.24 3.92
C TYR A 74 0.85 -8.81 3.93
N ASP A 75 1.00 -8.16 2.78
CA ASP A 75 0.63 -6.76 2.58
C ASP A 75 -0.45 -6.64 1.51
N PHE A 76 -1.50 -5.86 1.80
CA PHE A 76 -2.42 -5.38 0.78
C PHE A 76 -2.03 -3.95 0.39
N LEU A 77 -1.39 -3.80 -0.77
CA LEU A 77 -0.87 -2.53 -1.29
C LEU A 77 -1.86 -1.80 -2.21
N GLU A 78 -3.13 -2.17 -2.11
CA GLU A 78 -4.26 -1.76 -2.97
C GLU A 78 -4.17 -2.23 -4.41
N ASN A 79 -3.06 -2.04 -5.14
CA ASN A 79 -2.92 -2.54 -6.51
C ASN A 79 -2.34 -3.96 -6.62
N ARG A 80 -1.78 -4.49 -5.53
CA ARG A 80 -1.21 -5.84 -5.43
C ARG A 80 -1.24 -6.35 -4.00
N MET A 81 -1.04 -7.65 -3.85
CA MET A 81 -0.74 -8.28 -2.57
C MET A 81 0.62 -8.96 -2.62
N GLU A 82 1.34 -8.87 -1.51
CA GLU A 82 2.67 -9.46 -1.35
C GLU A 82 2.70 -10.40 -0.15
N LEU A 83 3.42 -11.52 -0.27
CA LEU A 83 3.83 -12.35 0.86
C LEU A 83 5.33 -12.15 1.05
N ASN A 84 5.70 -11.69 2.23
CA ASN A 84 7.06 -11.35 2.59
C ASN A 84 7.59 -12.34 3.64
N LEU A 85 8.87 -12.70 3.52
CA LEU A 85 9.66 -13.30 4.58
C LEU A 85 10.34 -12.16 5.33
N CYS A 86 10.04 -12.06 6.61
CA CYS A 86 10.51 -11.00 7.48
C CYS A 86 11.40 -11.57 8.60
N GLN A 87 12.34 -10.74 9.04
CA GLN A 87 13.12 -10.98 10.25
C GLN A 87 12.83 -9.87 11.27
N ALA A 88 12.56 -10.28 12.50
CA ALA A 88 12.39 -9.38 13.64
C ALA A 88 13.72 -9.18 14.39
N SER A 89 13.94 -7.95 14.86
CA SER A 89 15.05 -7.56 15.75
C SER A 89 14.54 -6.57 16.80
N ASP A 90 15.40 -6.30 17.80
CA ASP A 90 15.14 -5.27 18.82
C ASP A 90 13.77 -5.44 19.50
N ILE A 91 13.46 -6.68 19.91
CA ILE A 91 12.18 -7.04 20.54
C ILE A 91 12.25 -6.68 22.03
N GLU A 92 11.36 -5.80 22.47
CA GLU A 92 11.19 -5.46 23.87
C GLU A 92 9.80 -5.90 24.36
N VAL A 93 9.75 -6.45 25.57
CA VAL A 93 8.51 -6.91 26.22
C VAL A 93 8.29 -6.10 27.48
N GLU A 94 7.13 -5.45 27.56
CA GLU A 94 6.70 -4.72 28.75
C GLU A 94 5.25 -5.09 29.08
N GLY A 95 4.96 -5.34 30.36
CA GLY A 95 3.59 -5.64 30.79
C GLY A 95 2.99 -6.95 30.25
N GLY A 96 3.81 -7.85 29.70
CA GLY A 96 3.35 -9.11 29.09
C GLY A 96 2.92 -8.98 27.63
N GLU A 97 3.30 -7.89 26.96
CA GLU A 97 3.07 -7.67 25.54
C GLU A 97 4.38 -7.20 24.87
N ILE A 98 4.52 -7.45 23.56
CA ILE A 98 5.64 -6.89 22.79
C ILE A 98 5.39 -5.38 22.67
N SER A 99 6.22 -4.59 23.35
CA SER A 99 6.10 -3.12 23.37
C SER A 99 6.72 -2.50 22.13
N THR A 100 7.86 -3.04 21.68
CA THR A 100 8.58 -2.59 20.49
C THR A 100 9.19 -3.78 19.75
N MET A 101 9.28 -3.65 18.42
CA MET A 101 9.94 -4.60 17.55
C MET A 101 10.30 -3.91 16.23
N THR A 102 11.46 -4.24 15.69
CA THR A 102 11.83 -3.89 14.31
C THR A 102 11.56 -5.08 13.41
N ALA A 103 10.75 -4.90 12.37
CA ALA A 103 10.54 -5.90 11.32
C ALA A 103 11.22 -5.46 10.03
N THR A 104 12.06 -6.34 9.46
CA THR A 104 12.73 -6.13 8.18
C THR A 104 12.21 -7.13 7.16
N VAL A 105 11.76 -6.65 5.99
CA VAL A 105 11.43 -7.50 4.84
C VAL A 105 12.73 -7.95 4.19
N GLU A 106 13.01 -9.25 4.27
CA GLU A 106 14.19 -9.86 3.66
C GLU A 106 13.90 -10.26 2.20
N HIS A 107 12.76 -10.90 1.96
CA HIS A 107 12.37 -11.36 0.64
C HIS A 107 10.85 -11.26 0.40
N THR A 108 10.45 -10.74 -0.77
CA THR A 108 9.08 -10.91 -1.28
C THR A 108 8.97 -12.25 -1.99
N LEU A 109 8.23 -13.19 -1.39
CA LEU A 109 8.07 -14.56 -1.85
C LEU A 109 6.99 -14.71 -2.93
N ILE A 110 5.90 -13.96 -2.79
CA ILE A 110 4.77 -13.95 -3.73
C ILE A 110 4.35 -12.52 -3.95
N SER A 111 4.06 -12.16 -5.20
CA SER A 111 3.42 -10.90 -5.56
C SER A 111 2.33 -11.17 -6.58
N VAL A 112 1.11 -10.70 -6.31
CA VAL A 112 -0.04 -10.84 -7.20
C VAL A 112 -0.67 -9.48 -7.41
N GLU A 113 -0.79 -9.05 -8.66
CA GLU A 113 -1.41 -7.78 -9.03
C GLU A 113 -2.93 -7.89 -9.24
N CYS A 114 -3.63 -6.78 -9.03
CA CYS A 114 -5.01 -6.61 -9.48
C CYS A 114 -5.09 -6.51 -11.01
N ASP A 115 -6.32 -6.55 -11.53
CA ASP A 115 -6.53 -6.22 -12.93
C ASP A 115 -6.44 -4.70 -13.11
N TYR A 116 -5.90 -4.25 -14.25
CA TYR A 116 -5.86 -2.84 -14.59
C TYR A 116 -6.97 -2.51 -15.60
N LEU A 117 -7.68 -1.42 -15.33
CA LEU A 117 -8.79 -0.93 -16.14
C LEU A 117 -8.33 0.25 -16.99
N THR A 118 -8.81 0.30 -18.23
CA THR A 118 -8.81 1.53 -19.02
C THR A 118 -9.66 2.61 -18.35
N VAL A 119 -9.48 3.86 -18.75
CA VAL A 119 -10.31 4.99 -18.29
C VAL A 119 -11.79 4.71 -18.49
N GLU A 120 -12.15 4.12 -19.63
CA GLU A 120 -13.52 3.79 -20.01
C GLU A 120 -14.11 2.67 -19.13
N GLN A 121 -13.34 1.62 -18.86
CA GLN A 121 -13.75 0.53 -17.97
C GLN A 121 -13.92 1.02 -16.52
N TYR A 122 -12.98 1.82 -16.01
CA TYR A 122 -13.04 2.38 -14.67
C TYR A 122 -14.23 3.35 -14.50
N ALA A 123 -14.45 4.20 -15.51
CA ALA A 123 -15.61 5.09 -15.59
C ALA A 123 -16.93 4.30 -15.52
N SER A 124 -17.05 3.24 -16.33
CA SER A 124 -18.24 2.38 -16.32
C SER A 124 -18.44 1.66 -14.99
N MET A 125 -17.36 1.19 -14.35
CA MET A 125 -17.42 0.51 -13.06
C MET A 125 -17.99 1.41 -11.95
N LEU A 126 -17.66 2.70 -11.98
CA LEU A 126 -18.09 3.69 -10.99
C LEU A 126 -19.36 4.46 -11.38
N GLY A 127 -19.88 4.24 -12.60
CA GLY A 127 -21.05 4.97 -13.11
C GLY A 127 -20.80 6.46 -13.33
N VAL A 128 -19.57 6.83 -13.76
CA VAL A 128 -19.18 8.22 -14.06
C VAL A 128 -18.74 8.36 -15.52
N GLU A 129 -18.72 9.58 -16.04
CA GLU A 129 -18.23 9.85 -17.39
C GLU A 129 -16.71 9.68 -17.51
N PRO A 130 -16.16 9.15 -18.62
CA PRO A 130 -14.72 9.03 -18.83
C PRO A 130 -13.96 10.35 -18.71
N VAL A 131 -14.58 11.47 -19.08
CA VAL A 131 -13.98 12.81 -18.92
C VAL A 131 -13.71 13.15 -17.45
N THR A 132 -14.58 12.71 -16.54
CA THR A 132 -14.42 12.91 -15.10
C THR A 132 -13.20 12.15 -14.57
N VAL A 133 -13.02 10.91 -15.03
CA VAL A 133 -11.85 10.09 -14.68
C VAL A 133 -10.56 10.73 -15.21
N ARG A 134 -10.53 11.19 -16.47
CA ARG A 134 -9.38 11.92 -17.03
C ARG A 134 -9.05 13.19 -16.23
N GLN A 135 -10.08 13.91 -15.75
CA GLN A 135 -9.88 15.07 -14.88
C GLN A 135 -9.28 14.68 -13.52
N TRP A 136 -9.67 13.54 -12.94
CA TRP A 136 -9.07 13.05 -11.70
C TRP A 136 -7.60 12.70 -11.88
N ILE A 137 -7.25 12.00 -12.96
CA ILE A 137 -5.85 11.69 -13.31
C ILE A 137 -5.06 12.99 -13.49
N ARG A 138 -5.56 13.92 -14.30
CA ARG A 138 -4.90 15.21 -14.55
C ARG A 138 -4.63 16.02 -13.28
N ARG A 139 -5.45 15.84 -12.25
CA ARG A 139 -5.32 16.50 -10.95
C ARG A 139 -4.56 15.67 -9.91
N GLY A 140 -3.94 14.56 -10.31
CA GLY A 140 -3.18 13.68 -9.41
C GLY A 140 -4.03 12.90 -8.40
N LYS A 141 -5.36 12.82 -8.60
CA LYS A 141 -6.28 12.25 -7.61
C LYS A 141 -6.37 10.73 -7.62
N LEU A 142 -6.09 10.10 -8.76
CA LEU A 142 -6.02 8.64 -8.88
C LEU A 142 -4.55 8.24 -8.76
N ARG A 143 -4.10 8.10 -7.52
CA ARG A 143 -2.67 8.13 -7.17
C ARG A 143 -1.90 6.87 -7.60
N ARG A 144 -2.62 5.78 -7.89
CA ARG A 144 -2.06 4.52 -8.39
C ARG A 144 -2.30 4.30 -9.88
N ALA A 145 -2.85 5.29 -10.59
CA ALA A 145 -2.95 5.22 -12.04
C ALA A 145 -1.54 5.24 -12.64
N LYS A 146 -1.30 4.37 -13.63
CA LYS A 146 -0.03 4.31 -14.35
C LYS A 146 -0.22 4.63 -15.81
N LYS A 147 0.72 5.36 -16.38
CA LYS A 147 0.72 5.69 -17.81
C LYS A 147 1.43 4.59 -18.60
N THR A 148 0.77 4.06 -19.62
CA THR A 148 1.32 3.04 -20.53
C THR A 148 1.20 3.56 -21.97
N GLY A 149 2.31 4.08 -22.51
CA GLY A 149 2.29 4.74 -23.81
C GLY A 149 1.43 6.01 -23.78
N ARG A 150 0.30 5.99 -24.51
CA ARG A 150 -0.66 7.10 -24.55
C ARG A 150 -1.83 6.93 -23.58
N ASP A 151 -1.99 5.73 -23.04
CA ASP A 151 -3.16 5.36 -22.26
C ASP A 151 -2.85 5.37 -20.77
N TRP A 152 -3.90 5.57 -19.98
CA TRP A 152 -3.85 5.45 -18.53
C TRP A 152 -4.54 4.18 -18.08
N LEU A 153 -3.88 3.45 -17.19
CA LEU A 153 -4.37 2.24 -16.58
C LEU A 153 -4.57 2.48 -15.08
N ILE A 154 -5.74 2.13 -14.58
CA ILE A 154 -6.17 2.36 -13.20
C ILE A 154 -6.37 0.99 -12.53
N PRO A 155 -5.78 0.72 -11.37
CA PRO A 155 -6.05 -0.50 -10.61
C PRO A 155 -7.57 -0.69 -10.41
N SER A 156 -8.07 -1.91 -10.61
CA SER A 156 -9.50 -2.20 -10.46
C SER A 156 -10.00 -2.07 -9.01
N THR A 157 -9.07 -2.00 -8.07
CA THR A 157 -9.24 -1.85 -6.61
C THR A 157 -9.12 -0.41 -6.11
N GLU A 158 -8.72 0.53 -6.97
CA GLU A 158 -8.64 1.96 -6.61
C GLU A 158 -10.07 2.51 -6.41
N ASP A 159 -10.28 3.29 -5.35
CA ASP A 159 -11.57 3.93 -5.08
C ASP A 159 -11.72 5.27 -5.82
N LYS A 160 -12.96 5.75 -5.92
CA LYS A 160 -13.24 7.11 -6.36
C LYS A 160 -12.55 8.12 -5.42
N PRO A 161 -11.97 9.20 -5.94
CA PRO A 161 -11.37 10.22 -5.09
C PRO A 161 -12.39 10.86 -4.15
N GLY A 162 -12.03 10.96 -2.86
CA GLY A 162 -12.82 11.63 -1.83
C GLY A 162 -12.95 13.14 -2.01
N ARG A 163 -13.76 13.77 -1.15
CA ARG A 163 -13.83 15.23 -1.02
C ARG A 163 -12.65 15.74 -0.19
N GLY A 164 -12.11 16.89 -0.58
CA GLY A 164 -10.93 17.46 0.08
C GLY A 164 -9.62 16.87 -0.43
N TYR A 165 -8.57 17.04 0.36
CA TYR A 165 -7.25 16.50 0.09
C TYR A 165 -6.87 15.55 1.21
N THR A 166 -6.35 14.37 0.86
CA THR A 166 -5.83 13.39 1.82
C THR A 166 -4.31 13.43 1.73
N SER A 167 -3.63 13.56 2.87
CA SER A 167 -2.16 13.48 2.91
C SER A 167 -1.66 12.19 2.27
N VAL A 168 -0.47 12.25 1.67
CA VAL A 168 0.11 11.11 0.95
C VAL A 168 1.60 11.05 1.15
N LEU A 169 2.11 9.82 1.19
CA LEU A 169 3.53 9.50 1.10
C LEU A 169 3.74 8.68 -0.19
N TYR A 170 4.55 9.20 -1.11
CA TYR A 170 5.07 8.45 -2.24
C TYR A 170 6.46 7.93 -1.90
N ILE A 171 6.72 6.67 -2.26
CA ILE A 171 8.01 6.01 -2.12
C ILE A 171 8.48 5.66 -3.52
N VAL A 172 9.65 6.15 -3.90
CA VAL A 172 10.28 5.84 -5.19
C VAL A 172 10.81 4.42 -5.13
N GLU A 173 10.43 3.58 -6.08
CA GLU A 173 10.79 2.16 -6.07
C GLU A 173 12.23 1.93 -6.55
N GLY A 174 12.98 1.11 -5.81
CA GLY A 174 14.37 0.75 -6.14
C GLY A 174 15.32 1.94 -6.16
N ASP A 175 16.11 2.03 -7.23
CA ASP A 175 17.02 3.15 -7.52
C ASP A 175 16.49 4.06 -8.64
N ALA A 176 15.17 4.03 -8.89
CA ALA A 176 14.55 4.87 -9.89
C ALA A 176 14.68 6.36 -9.53
N ARG A 177 14.63 7.21 -10.56
CA ARG A 177 14.66 8.68 -10.43
C ARG A 177 13.53 9.29 -11.23
N ILE A 178 12.90 10.32 -10.69
CA ILE A 178 11.82 11.04 -11.35
C ILE A 178 12.40 12.34 -11.90
N ASP A 179 12.63 12.38 -13.20
CA ASP A 179 13.15 13.55 -13.88
C ASP A 179 12.00 14.49 -14.25
N SER A 180 12.08 15.75 -13.82
CA SER A 180 11.09 16.78 -14.14
C SER A 180 11.79 18.14 -14.20
N GLU A 181 11.55 18.87 -15.29
CA GLU A 181 12.03 20.26 -15.41
C GLU A 181 11.30 21.19 -14.44
N GLU A 182 10.00 20.96 -14.22
CA GLU A 182 9.19 21.76 -13.27
C GLU A 182 9.55 21.44 -11.82
N PHE A 183 9.85 20.17 -11.51
CA PHE A 183 10.11 19.70 -10.15
C PHE A 183 11.46 18.95 -10.06
N PRO A 184 12.61 19.64 -10.22
CA PRO A 184 13.92 19.00 -10.32
C PRO A 184 14.35 18.26 -9.04
N LEU A 185 13.82 18.67 -7.88
CA LEU A 185 14.13 18.02 -6.60
C LEU A 185 13.61 16.57 -6.49
N LEU A 186 12.66 16.18 -7.36
CA LEU A 186 12.18 14.80 -7.42
C LEU A 186 13.31 13.81 -7.77
N ALA A 187 14.28 14.20 -8.61
CA ALA A 187 15.39 13.34 -9.02
C ALA A 187 16.37 13.01 -7.88
N ALA A 188 16.34 13.79 -6.79
CA ALA A 188 17.16 13.61 -5.61
C ALA A 188 16.42 12.90 -4.45
N SER A 189 15.11 12.67 -4.58
CA SER A 189 14.25 12.19 -3.49
C SER A 189 13.86 10.73 -3.66
N ASN A 190 13.79 9.97 -2.55
CA ASN A 190 13.21 8.62 -2.52
C ASN A 190 11.90 8.53 -1.72
N ARG A 191 11.57 9.58 -0.95
CA ARG A 191 10.34 9.72 -0.17
C ARG A 191 9.77 11.12 -0.34
N ILE A 192 8.51 11.20 -0.75
CA ILE A 192 7.82 12.47 -1.03
C ILE A 192 6.53 12.47 -0.22
N SER A 193 6.44 13.32 0.81
CA SER A 193 5.22 13.49 1.60
C SER A 193 4.55 14.80 1.21
N ILE A 194 3.23 14.80 1.05
CA ILE A 194 2.46 16.03 0.77
C ILE A 194 1.28 16.09 1.72
N MET A 195 1.20 17.18 2.47
CA MET A 195 0.19 17.41 3.50
C MET A 195 -0.54 18.73 3.26
N GLN A 196 -1.84 18.77 3.54
CA GLN A 196 -2.61 20.01 3.55
C GLN A 196 -2.56 20.63 4.94
N ASP A 197 -2.29 21.93 5.00
CA ASP A 197 -2.32 22.71 6.23
C ASP A 197 -3.76 22.74 6.78
N GLN A 198 -3.93 22.39 8.05
CA GLN A 198 -5.25 22.25 8.68
C GLN A 198 -5.91 23.60 8.95
N ASP A 199 -5.12 24.63 9.27
CA ASP A 199 -5.59 25.97 9.56
C ASP A 199 -5.80 26.77 8.28
N LYS A 200 -4.88 26.61 7.31
CA LYS A 200 -4.91 27.29 6.02
C LYS A 200 -5.07 26.29 4.87
N LYS A 201 -6.29 25.84 4.61
CA LYS A 201 -6.62 24.83 3.57
C LYS A 201 -6.17 25.16 2.13
N SER A 202 -5.71 26.38 1.84
CA SER A 202 -5.11 26.73 0.54
C SER A 202 -3.61 26.43 0.43
N ARG A 203 -2.97 26.13 1.57
CA ARG A 203 -1.54 25.88 1.72
C ARG A 203 -1.27 24.39 1.87
N PHE A 204 -0.24 23.93 1.17
CA PHE A 204 0.24 22.56 1.20
C PHE A 204 1.73 22.57 1.46
N ILE A 205 2.21 21.56 2.17
CA ILE A 205 3.63 21.38 2.45
C ILE A 205 4.06 20.06 1.84
N CYS A 206 5.09 20.12 0.99
CA CYS A 206 5.73 18.95 0.41
C CYS A 206 7.11 18.76 1.03
N TYR A 207 7.33 17.58 1.62
CA TYR A 207 8.63 17.16 2.13
C TYR A 207 9.26 16.17 1.17
N LEU A 208 10.47 16.49 0.73
CA LEU A 208 11.28 15.73 -0.21
C LEU A 208 12.49 15.19 0.56
N ASN A 209 12.57 13.86 0.69
CA ASN A 209 13.58 13.21 1.50
C ASN A 209 14.32 12.13 0.70
N ASN A 210 15.58 11.90 1.08
CA ASN A 210 16.35 10.74 0.66
C ASN A 210 17.04 10.09 1.86
N ASP A 211 16.55 8.94 2.30
CA ASP A 211 17.08 8.26 3.48
C ASP A 211 18.53 7.79 3.30
N LYS A 212 18.93 7.50 2.05
CA LYS A 212 20.28 7.02 1.67
C LYS A 212 21.29 8.16 1.69
N THR A 213 20.94 9.33 1.15
CA THR A 213 21.86 10.47 1.03
C THR A 213 21.67 11.54 2.11
N LYS A 214 20.68 11.36 3.01
CA LYS A 214 20.23 12.36 3.99
C LYS A 214 19.80 13.69 3.36
N PHE A 215 19.42 13.69 2.08
CA PHE A 215 18.85 14.86 1.43
C PHE A 215 17.47 15.15 2.04
N HIS A 216 17.21 16.43 2.32
CA HIS A 216 15.94 16.92 2.85
C HIS A 216 15.64 18.29 2.24
N SER A 217 14.41 18.49 1.79
CA SER A 217 13.90 19.77 1.34
C SER A 217 12.41 19.89 1.64
N GLU A 218 11.96 21.11 1.87
CA GLU A 218 10.56 21.46 2.07
C GLU A 218 10.12 22.46 0.99
N LEU A 219 8.90 22.29 0.47
CA LEU A 219 8.28 23.23 -0.46
C LEU A 219 6.88 23.60 0.04
N GLU A 220 6.58 24.90 0.10
CA GLU A 220 5.20 25.37 0.21
C GLU A 220 4.58 25.41 -1.18
N LEU A 221 3.41 24.77 -1.33
CA LEU A 221 2.71 24.63 -2.61
C LEU A 221 1.28 25.14 -2.49
N THR A 222 0.80 25.74 -3.57
CA THR A 222 -0.62 25.97 -3.82
C THR A 222 -1.32 24.69 -4.28
N ARG A 223 -2.65 24.66 -4.24
CA ARG A 223 -3.43 23.54 -4.79
C ARG A 223 -3.07 23.22 -6.24
N SER A 224 -2.87 24.24 -7.08
CA SER A 224 -2.55 24.03 -8.50
C SER A 224 -1.17 23.39 -8.67
N GLU A 225 -0.19 23.75 -7.84
CA GLU A 225 1.14 23.14 -7.86
C GLU A 225 1.13 21.71 -7.36
N VAL A 226 0.35 21.39 -6.31
CA VAL A 226 0.17 20.01 -5.84
C VAL A 226 -0.45 19.13 -6.92
N GLU A 227 -1.50 19.60 -7.60
CA GLU A 227 -2.14 18.83 -8.67
C GLU A 227 -1.16 18.50 -9.81
N ARG A 228 -0.28 19.45 -10.19
CA ARG A 228 0.76 19.23 -11.22
C ARG A 228 1.90 18.34 -10.71
N LEU A 229 2.31 18.50 -9.45
CA LEU A 229 3.32 17.67 -8.81
C LEU A 229 2.86 16.21 -8.71
N GLU A 230 1.67 15.97 -8.17
CA GLU A 230 1.11 14.61 -8.06
C GLU A 230 0.91 13.99 -9.44
N HIS A 231 0.42 14.75 -10.44
CA HIS A 231 0.34 14.26 -11.82
C HIS A 231 1.71 13.81 -12.36
N THR A 232 2.76 14.62 -12.15
CA THR A 232 4.13 14.30 -12.58
C THR A 232 4.65 13.03 -11.89
N ILE A 233 4.38 12.90 -10.59
CA ILE A 233 4.78 11.74 -9.79
C ILE A 233 4.10 10.47 -10.30
N ILE A 234 2.78 10.47 -10.49
CA ILE A 234 2.04 9.27 -10.96
C ILE A 234 2.36 8.93 -12.41
N GLU A 235 2.56 9.95 -13.26
CA GLU A 235 2.93 9.78 -14.66
C GLU A 235 4.29 9.10 -14.82
N SER A 236 5.20 9.29 -13.85
CA SER A 236 6.50 8.65 -13.86
C SER A 236 6.42 7.12 -13.82
N GLY A 237 5.36 6.56 -13.22
CA GLY A 237 5.20 5.12 -13.00
C GLY A 237 6.28 4.50 -12.11
N LYS A 238 7.05 5.30 -11.36
CA LYS A 238 8.22 4.89 -10.56
C LYS A 238 7.97 4.91 -9.06
N VAL A 239 6.73 5.12 -8.64
CA VAL A 239 6.36 5.28 -7.24
C VAL A 239 5.30 4.29 -6.81
N ARG A 240 5.35 3.94 -5.53
CA ARG A 240 4.23 3.36 -4.78
C ARG A 240 3.78 4.30 -3.68
N ILE A 241 2.56 4.11 -3.19
CA ILE A 241 2.08 4.82 -2.01
C ILE A 241 2.61 4.11 -0.76
N GLY A 242 3.05 4.88 0.23
CA GLY A 242 3.68 4.39 1.47
C GLY A 242 2.74 3.80 2.51
N GLY A 243 1.44 3.67 2.20
CA GLY A 243 0.46 2.98 3.05
C GLY A 243 0.27 1.53 2.58
N HIS A 244 0.18 0.61 3.54
CA HIS A 244 -0.23 -0.78 3.33
C HIS A 244 -1.39 -1.08 4.29
N ILE A 245 -2.31 -1.93 3.86
CA ILE A 245 -3.40 -2.42 4.70
C ILE A 245 -3.02 -3.83 5.13
N GLN A 246 -3.00 -4.07 6.43
CA GLN A 246 -2.85 -5.39 6.99
C GLN A 246 -4.04 -5.68 7.90
N TYR A 247 -4.72 -6.80 7.64
CA TYR A 247 -5.80 -7.27 8.48
C TYR A 247 -5.25 -8.32 9.44
N PHE A 248 -5.12 -7.93 10.70
CA PHE A 248 -4.86 -8.85 11.80
C PHE A 248 -6.16 -9.09 12.54
N PRO A 249 -6.90 -10.14 12.19
CA PRO A 249 -8.01 -10.53 13.03
C PRO A 249 -7.43 -11.04 14.36
N HIS A 250 -8.09 -10.75 15.48
CA HIS A 250 -7.72 -11.28 16.80
C HIS A 250 -7.95 -12.82 16.84
N VAL A 251 -7.15 -13.59 16.10
CA VAL A 251 -7.46 -14.99 15.74
C VAL A 251 -6.51 -15.99 16.35
N ILE A 252 -5.45 -15.53 17.02
CA ILE A 252 -4.51 -16.44 17.67
C ILE A 252 -5.02 -16.87 19.06
N ARG A 253 -6.31 -16.60 19.38
CA ARG A 253 -6.98 -17.06 20.61
C ARG A 253 -7.95 -18.21 20.44
N ASP A 254 -8.25 -18.64 19.22
CA ASP A 254 -9.14 -19.79 19.01
C ASP A 254 -8.31 -21.05 18.72
N THR A 255 -7.70 -21.59 19.78
CA THR A 255 -7.35 -23.00 19.87
C THR A 255 -8.06 -23.58 21.10
N ASP A 256 -9.03 -24.45 20.80
CA ASP A 256 -9.73 -25.44 21.65
C ASP A 256 -9.55 -25.40 23.18
#